data_AF-A0A3M1L3D8-F1
#
_entry.id   AF-A0A3M1L3D8-F1
#
_cell.length_a   1.000
_cell.length_b   1.000
_cell.length_c   1.000
_cell.angle_alpha   90.00
_cell.angle_beta   90.00
_cell.angle_gamma   90.00
#
_symmetry.space_group_name_H-M   'P 1'
#
loop_
_entity.id
_entity.type
_entity.pdbx_description
1 polymer ?
#
loop_
_entity_poly.entity_id
_entity_poly.type
_entity_poly.pdbx_seq_one_letter_code
_entity_poly.pdbx_strand_id
1 'polypeptide(L)'
;MVKRAAKGSTRTSTRATSNRPDRRRPVRPRAGFTLIELAVVLVILSTLVSLVWPRLSLLEHGRLDHSGRKLAAMLAYVQDEASLRGRTYRVVLDLDAGRYRVETETRTPSGEISFSEQWDDVMKAVRLPDGVRITAVETDHARYVRGEAELFFLPEDATPEVRITLESAAGERRELIVEGGAGRVRLEAPEVRG
;
A
#
# COMPACT_ATOMS: atom_id res chain seq x y z
N MET A 1 -87.16 -52.86 -52.43
CA MET A 1 -87.05 -51.87 -51.34
C MET A 1 -85.58 -51.52 -51.15
N VAL A 2 -85.19 -50.29 -51.52
CA VAL A 2 -84.20 -49.40 -50.85
C VAL A 2 -82.70 -49.80 -50.75
N LYS A 3 -81.90 -49.06 -51.55
CA LYS A 3 -80.60 -48.35 -51.25
C LYS A 3 -79.22 -49.06 -51.19
N ARG A 4 -78.36 -48.55 -52.10
CA ARG A 4 -77.06 -47.80 -51.93
C ARG A 4 -75.71 -48.50 -51.61
N ALA A 5 -74.71 -47.81 -52.18
CA ALA A 5 -73.28 -47.63 -51.82
C ALA A 5 -72.31 -48.70 -52.38
N ALA A 6 -71.39 -48.42 -53.31
CA ALA A 6 -70.34 -47.39 -53.48
C ALA A 6 -69.00 -47.69 -52.78
N LYS A 7 -67.97 -47.84 -53.64
CA LYS A 7 -66.61 -47.27 -53.52
C LYS A 7 -65.55 -48.01 -52.68
N GLY A 8 -64.44 -48.35 -53.34
CA GLY A 8 -63.10 -47.99 -52.84
C GLY A 8 -62.05 -49.10 -52.70
N SER A 9 -61.16 -49.19 -53.70
CA SER A 9 -59.69 -49.27 -53.61
C SER A 9 -59.03 -50.07 -52.47
N THR A 10 -58.14 -51.00 -52.85
CA THR A 10 -56.95 -51.29 -52.02
C THR A 10 -55.70 -51.35 -52.90
N ARG A 11 -54.81 -50.39 -52.63
CA ARG A 11 -53.45 -50.22 -53.16
C ARG A 11 -52.53 -51.27 -52.56
N THR A 12 -51.77 -51.98 -53.38
CA THR A 12 -50.50 -52.58 -52.92
C THR A 12 -49.38 -51.58 -53.19
N SER A 13 -48.78 -51.15 -52.09
CA SER A 13 -47.66 -50.22 -51.97
C SER A 13 -46.35 -50.94 -52.28
N THR A 14 -45.63 -50.53 -53.33
CA THR A 14 -44.20 -50.78 -53.47
C THR A 14 -43.46 -49.48 -53.20
N ARG A 15 -42.66 -49.51 -52.13
CA ARG A 15 -41.91 -48.40 -51.53
C ARG A 15 -41.03 -47.67 -52.56
N ALA A 16 -41.36 -46.40 -52.79
CA ALA A 16 -40.45 -45.44 -53.39
C ALA A 16 -39.34 -45.06 -52.39
N THR A 17 -38.12 -45.02 -52.89
CA THR A 17 -36.89 -44.53 -52.27
C THR A 17 -37.06 -43.11 -51.70
N SER A 18 -36.81 -42.91 -50.41
CA SER A 18 -36.62 -41.57 -49.84
C SER A 18 -35.14 -41.33 -49.56
N ASN A 19 -34.41 -40.87 -50.57
CA ASN A 19 -33.12 -40.22 -50.37
C ASN A 19 -33.40 -38.80 -49.82
N ARG A 20 -33.40 -38.63 -48.50
CA ARG A 20 -33.50 -37.30 -47.87
C ARG A 20 -32.10 -36.72 -47.75
N PRO A 21 -31.82 -35.53 -48.32
CA PRO A 21 -30.53 -34.90 -48.12
C PRO A 21 -30.41 -34.46 -46.66
N ASP A 22 -29.30 -34.87 -46.03
CA ASP A 22 -28.88 -34.42 -44.71
C ASP A 22 -28.67 -32.90 -44.73
N ARG A 23 -29.62 -32.16 -44.14
CA ARG A 23 -29.54 -30.71 -43.99
C ARG A 23 -28.46 -30.40 -42.95
N ARG A 24 -27.21 -30.30 -43.42
CA ARG A 24 -26.08 -29.78 -42.64
C ARG A 24 -26.48 -28.44 -42.02
N ARG A 25 -26.61 -28.39 -40.69
CA ARG A 25 -26.84 -27.14 -39.96
C ARG A 25 -25.65 -26.20 -40.24
N PRO A 26 -25.89 -24.95 -40.65
CA PRO A 26 -24.79 -24.02 -40.88
C PRO A 26 -24.07 -23.74 -39.56
N VAL A 27 -22.79 -24.08 -39.52
CA VAL A 27 -21.87 -23.63 -38.46
C VAL A 27 -21.78 -22.12 -38.61
N ARG A 28 -22.34 -21.38 -37.65
CA ARG A 28 -22.23 -19.91 -37.68
C ARG A 28 -20.75 -19.54 -37.54
N PRO A 29 -20.21 -18.67 -38.41
CA PRO A 29 -18.85 -18.19 -38.24
C PRO A 29 -18.73 -17.47 -36.90
N ARG A 30 -17.70 -17.81 -36.12
CA ARG A 30 -17.33 -17.04 -34.93
C ARG A 30 -16.84 -15.67 -35.41
N ALA A 31 -17.55 -14.62 -35.05
CA ALA A 31 -17.12 -13.26 -35.31
C ALA A 31 -15.82 -13.00 -34.51
N GLY A 32 -14.75 -12.66 -35.21
CA GLY A 32 -13.51 -12.18 -34.60
C GLY A 32 -13.55 -10.66 -34.41
N PHE A 33 -12.72 -10.16 -33.52
CA PHE A 33 -12.57 -8.72 -33.27
C PHE A 33 -11.91 -8.04 -34.47
N THR A 34 -12.33 -6.81 -34.76
CA THR A 34 -11.72 -5.99 -35.82
C THR A 34 -10.57 -5.14 -35.27
N LEU A 35 -9.65 -4.70 -36.14
CA LEU A 35 -8.56 -3.80 -35.73
C LEU A 35 -9.10 -2.49 -35.12
N ILE A 36 -10.19 -1.97 -35.68
CA ILE A 36 -10.79 -0.71 -35.21
C ILE A 36 -11.44 -0.89 -33.84
N GLU A 37 -12.02 -2.04 -33.56
CA GLU A 37 -12.60 -2.37 -32.25
C GLU A 37 -11.52 -2.42 -31.17
N LEU A 38 -10.38 -3.04 -31.47
CA LEU A 38 -9.24 -3.02 -30.54
C LEU A 38 -8.70 -1.59 -30.33
N ALA A 39 -8.62 -0.78 -31.39
CA ALA A 39 -8.16 0.61 -31.28
C ALA A 39 -9.08 1.44 -30.37
N VAL A 40 -10.39 1.32 -30.53
CA VAL A 40 -11.38 2.01 -29.67
C VAL A 40 -11.26 1.53 -28.22
N VAL A 41 -11.10 0.22 -27.99
CA VAL A 41 -10.93 -0.34 -26.65
C VAL A 41 -9.66 0.21 -25.99
N LEU A 42 -8.55 0.30 -26.71
CA LEU A 42 -7.30 0.86 -26.19
C LEU A 42 -7.44 2.35 -25.85
N VAL A 43 -8.14 3.13 -26.68
CA VAL A 43 -8.42 4.55 -26.40
C VAL A 43 -9.27 4.72 -25.14
N ILE A 44 -10.31 3.90 -24.99
CA ILE A 44 -11.15 3.93 -23.78
C ILE A 44 -10.31 3.52 -22.57
N LEU A 45 -9.53 2.45 -22.67
CA LEU A 45 -8.68 1.97 -21.57
C LEU A 45 -7.64 3.02 -21.16
N SER A 46 -6.94 3.63 -22.12
CA SER A 46 -5.94 4.67 -21.84
C SER A 46 -6.57 5.90 -21.21
N THR A 47 -7.78 6.28 -21.66
CA THR A 47 -8.55 7.37 -21.06
C THR A 47 -8.89 7.04 -19.61
N LEU A 48 -9.45 5.86 -19.33
CA LEU A 48 -9.77 5.42 -17.97
C LEU A 48 -8.53 5.41 -17.06
N VAL A 49 -7.42 4.84 -17.52
CA VAL A 49 -6.15 4.82 -16.78
C VAL A 49 -5.68 6.25 -16.48
N SER A 50 -5.75 7.16 -17.46
CA SER A 50 -5.36 8.56 -17.29
C SER A 50 -6.19 9.31 -16.24
N LEU A 51 -7.45 8.92 -16.00
CA LEU A 51 -8.28 9.53 -14.95
C LEU A 51 -8.01 8.92 -13.56
N VAL A 52 -7.65 7.64 -13.51
CA VAL A 52 -7.43 6.91 -12.25
C VAL A 52 -6.03 7.16 -11.68
N TRP A 53 -5.00 7.20 -12.54
CA TRP A 53 -3.60 7.31 -12.13
C TRP A 53 -3.29 8.54 -11.25
N PRO A 54 -3.74 9.76 -11.57
CA PRO A 54 -3.46 10.94 -10.74
C PRO A 54 -4.01 10.81 -9.32
N ARG A 55 -5.18 10.18 -9.16
CA ARG A 55 -5.84 10.01 -7.86
C ARG A 55 -5.08 9.05 -6.95
N LEU A 56 -4.51 7.99 -7.50
CA LEU A 56 -3.66 7.06 -6.74
C LEU A 56 -2.38 7.77 -6.25
N SER A 57 -1.75 8.55 -7.14
CA SER A 57 -0.58 9.35 -6.78
C SER A 57 -0.89 10.32 -5.63
N LEU A 58 -1.97 11.11 -5.73
CA LEU A 58 -2.39 12.06 -4.69
C LEU A 58 -2.61 11.40 -3.31
N LEU A 59 -3.18 10.18 -3.28
CA LEU A 59 -3.37 9.42 -2.04
C LEU A 59 -2.04 9.00 -1.42
N GLU A 60 -1.07 8.54 -2.23
CA GLU A 60 0.27 8.16 -1.77
C GLU A 60 1.05 9.35 -1.21
N HIS A 61 1.00 10.52 -1.87
CA HIS A 61 1.60 11.76 -1.37
C HIS A 61 1.00 12.14 0.01
N GLY A 62 -0.33 12.11 0.12
CA GLY A 62 -1.02 12.40 1.39
C GLY A 62 -0.62 11.45 2.53
N ARG A 63 -0.34 10.18 2.23
CA ARG A 63 0.15 9.19 3.20
C ARG A 63 1.57 9.46 3.65
N LEU A 64 2.48 9.78 2.73
CA LEU A 64 3.87 10.12 3.06
C LEU A 64 3.93 11.36 3.94
N ASP A 65 3.21 12.42 3.55
CA ASP A 65 3.04 13.66 4.32
C ASP A 65 2.55 13.42 5.74
N HIS A 66 1.46 12.68 5.85
CA HIS A 66 0.81 12.41 7.13
C HIS A 66 1.72 11.57 8.03
N SER A 67 2.39 10.56 7.47
CA SER A 67 3.33 9.70 8.20
C SER A 67 4.54 10.48 8.69
N GLY A 68 5.13 11.33 7.85
CA GLY A 68 6.22 12.22 8.23
C GLY A 68 5.83 13.17 9.36
N ARG A 69 4.67 13.83 9.26
CA ARG A 69 4.17 14.70 10.35
C ARG A 69 3.90 13.94 11.64
N LYS A 70 3.32 12.74 11.56
CA LYS A 70 3.04 11.91 12.73
C LYS A 70 4.33 11.45 13.42
N LEU A 71 5.33 11.02 12.64
CA LEU A 71 6.64 10.65 13.15
C LEU A 71 7.33 11.85 13.79
N ALA A 72 7.33 13.01 13.11
CA ALA A 72 7.92 14.23 13.64
C ALA A 72 7.28 14.68 14.97
N ALA A 73 5.94 14.67 15.05
CA ALA A 73 5.21 15.01 16.27
C ALA A 73 5.51 14.02 17.42
N MET A 74 5.68 12.73 17.10
CA MET A 74 6.07 11.73 18.09
C MET A 74 7.50 12.01 18.60
N LEU A 75 8.47 12.24 17.73
CA LEU A 75 9.84 12.55 18.15
C LEU A 75 9.91 13.83 19.02
N ALA A 76 9.15 14.87 18.64
CA ALA A 76 9.04 16.09 19.44
C ALA A 76 8.41 15.82 20.81
N TYR A 77 7.31 15.05 20.85
CA TYR A 77 6.69 14.63 22.09
C TYR A 77 7.65 13.86 22.99
N VAL A 78 8.49 12.99 22.41
CA VAL A 78 9.49 12.24 23.18
C VAL A 78 10.56 13.13 23.77
N GLN A 79 11.02 14.11 23.01
CA GLN A 79 11.98 15.09 23.52
C GLN A 79 11.38 15.89 24.68
N ASP A 80 10.16 16.40 24.52
CA ASP A 80 9.46 17.15 25.57
C ASP A 80 9.30 16.29 26.84
N GLU A 81 8.90 15.03 26.69
CA GLU A 81 8.70 14.13 27.82
C GLU A 81 10.03 13.77 28.52
N ALA A 82 11.13 13.64 27.77
CA ALA A 82 12.47 13.42 28.31
C ALA A 82 12.92 14.59 29.21
N SER A 83 12.77 15.82 28.70
CA SER A 83 13.11 17.04 29.43
C SER A 83 12.18 17.30 30.62
N LEU A 84 10.88 17.02 30.50
CA LEU A 84 9.90 17.24 31.56
C LEU A 84 9.98 16.22 32.70
N ARG A 85 10.14 14.92 32.39
CA ARG A 85 10.16 13.85 33.40
C ARG A 85 11.57 13.54 33.92
N GLY A 86 12.61 14.09 33.30
CA GLY A 86 13.99 13.81 33.70
C GLY A 86 14.40 12.34 33.47
N ARG A 87 13.85 11.69 32.44
CA ARG A 87 14.11 10.28 32.11
C ARG A 87 14.62 10.12 30.69
N THR A 88 15.46 9.11 30.48
CA THR A 88 15.92 8.75 29.14
C THR A 88 14.83 7.98 28.41
N TYR A 89 14.58 8.35 27.16
CA TYR A 89 13.74 7.60 26.25
C TYR A 89 14.55 7.08 25.07
N ARG A 90 14.18 5.90 24.59
CA ARG A 90 14.77 5.27 23.41
C ARG A 90 13.69 5.07 22.36
N VAL A 91 13.85 5.73 21.22
CA VAL A 91 13.03 5.48 20.02
C VAL A 91 13.75 4.45 19.17
N VAL A 92 13.09 3.34 18.88
CA VAL A 92 13.64 2.31 17.99
C VAL A 92 12.89 2.32 16.66
N LEU A 93 13.62 2.59 15.58
CA LEU A 93 13.14 2.58 14.21
C LEU A 93 13.56 1.26 13.56
N ASP A 94 12.60 0.36 13.31
CA ASP A 94 12.85 -0.89 12.58
C ASP A 94 12.57 -0.65 11.09
N LEU A 95 13.65 -0.51 10.32
CA LEU A 95 13.61 -0.22 8.87
C LEU A 95 13.12 -1.43 8.07
N ASP A 96 13.40 -2.64 8.54
CA ASP A 96 13.06 -3.87 7.84
C ASP A 96 11.56 -4.19 7.98
N ALA A 97 10.99 -3.94 9.16
CA ALA A 97 9.58 -4.17 9.43
C ALA A 97 8.69 -2.93 9.28
N GLY A 98 9.26 -1.77 8.97
CA GLY A 98 8.54 -0.53 8.78
C GLY A 98 7.74 -0.11 10.01
N ARG A 99 8.32 -0.22 11.20
CA ARG A 99 7.67 0.18 12.46
C ARG A 99 8.59 1.00 13.33
N TYR A 100 8.01 1.79 14.22
CA TYR A 100 8.74 2.46 15.28
C TYR A 100 8.09 2.22 16.63
N ARG A 101 8.89 2.14 17.68
CA ARG A 101 8.45 1.99 19.07
C ARG A 101 9.21 2.96 19.95
N VAL A 102 8.64 3.24 21.11
CA VAL A 102 9.34 4.04 22.11
C VAL A 102 9.37 3.32 23.43
N GLU A 103 10.54 3.38 24.05
CA GLU A 103 10.86 2.69 25.28
C GLU A 103 11.36 3.72 26.28
N THR A 104 11.08 3.46 27.56
CA THR A 104 11.53 4.32 28.66
C THR A 104 12.51 3.56 29.53
N GLU A 105 13.42 4.31 30.14
CA GLU A 105 14.34 3.81 31.14
C GLU A 105 13.56 3.23 32.33
N THR A 106 13.83 1.96 32.64
CA THR A 106 13.31 1.26 33.82
C THR A 106 14.47 0.65 34.60
N ARG A 107 14.27 0.46 35.90
CA ARG A 107 15.23 -0.22 36.77
C ARG A 107 14.77 -1.64 37.01
N THR A 108 15.63 -2.61 36.70
CA THR A 108 15.37 -4.01 37.05
C THR A 108 15.40 -4.19 38.58
N PRO A 109 14.88 -5.31 39.12
CA PRO A 109 14.98 -5.62 40.55
C PRO A 109 16.43 -5.71 41.05
N SER A 110 17.40 -5.97 40.17
CA SER A 110 18.84 -5.96 40.48
C SER A 110 19.48 -4.56 40.44
N GLY A 111 18.72 -3.52 40.07
CA GLY A 111 19.18 -2.13 39.99
C GLY A 111 19.83 -1.75 38.65
N GLU A 112 19.81 -2.63 37.66
CA GLU A 112 20.35 -2.36 36.32
C GLU A 112 19.38 -1.51 35.49
N ILE A 113 19.92 -0.61 34.66
CA ILE A 113 19.12 0.18 33.72
C ILE A 113 18.74 -0.71 32.53
N SER A 114 17.45 -0.78 32.25
CA SER A 114 16.88 -1.47 31.10
C SER A 114 15.90 -0.53 30.37
N PHE A 115 15.57 -0.84 29.12
CA PHE A 115 14.56 -0.12 28.35
C PHE A 115 13.38 -1.04 28.10
N SER A 116 12.18 -0.54 28.35
CA SER A 116 10.93 -1.31 28.13
C SER A 116 9.87 -0.44 27.47
N GLU A 117 8.98 -1.06 26.70
CA GLU A 117 7.80 -0.42 26.08
C GLU A 117 6.74 0.00 27.13
N GLN A 118 7.09 0.09 28.42
CA GLN A 118 6.18 0.45 29.52
C GLN A 118 5.91 1.96 29.60
N TRP A 119 6.25 2.71 28.55
CA TRP A 119 5.75 4.07 28.39
C TRP A 119 4.25 3.99 28.16
N ASP A 120 3.46 4.55 29.10
CA ASP A 120 2.01 4.81 29.05
C ASP A 120 1.32 3.93 28.01
N ASP A 121 0.60 2.87 28.42
CA ASP A 121 -0.13 1.81 27.66
C ASP A 121 -0.77 2.19 26.28
N VAL A 122 -0.83 3.48 26.00
CA VAL A 122 -1.18 4.23 24.79
C VAL A 122 -0.10 4.19 23.69
N MET A 123 1.21 4.21 23.99
CA MET A 123 2.29 4.31 22.98
C MET A 123 2.79 2.93 22.50
N LYS A 124 1.88 2.13 21.96
CA LYS A 124 2.23 0.84 21.32
C LYS A 124 3.06 1.07 20.06
N ALA A 125 3.91 0.10 19.72
CA ALA A 125 4.66 0.10 18.46
C ALA A 125 3.74 0.44 17.27
N VAL A 126 4.12 1.49 16.52
CA VAL A 126 3.35 2.00 15.39
C VAL A 126 3.96 1.47 14.11
N ARG A 127 3.14 0.80 13.29
CA ARG A 127 3.52 0.47 11.91
C ARG A 127 3.27 1.66 11.00
N LEU A 128 4.20 1.89 10.08
CA LEU A 128 4.00 2.80 8.97
C LEU A 128 2.86 2.27 8.08
N PRO A 129 2.07 3.16 7.45
CA PRO A 129 1.04 2.74 6.53
C PRO A 129 1.66 2.08 5.29
N ASP A 130 0.88 1.20 4.64
CA ASP A 130 1.29 0.57 3.39
C ASP A 130 1.74 1.62 2.37
N GLY A 131 2.86 1.32 1.70
CA GLY A 131 3.46 2.22 0.72
C GLY A 131 4.40 3.27 1.31
N VAL A 132 4.54 3.41 2.64
CA VAL A 132 5.54 4.30 3.25
C VAL A 132 6.62 3.47 3.96
N ARG A 133 7.89 3.77 3.68
CA ARG A 133 9.03 3.10 4.33
C ARG A 133 10.08 4.09 4.82
N ILE A 134 10.75 3.74 5.92
CA ILE A 134 12.00 4.40 6.32
C ILE A 134 13.11 3.75 5.49
N THR A 135 13.84 4.55 4.72
CA THR A 135 14.91 4.08 3.82
C THR A 135 16.30 4.35 4.36
N ALA A 136 16.43 5.39 5.19
CA ALA A 136 17.66 5.72 5.87
C ALA A 136 17.36 6.42 7.20
N VAL A 137 18.22 6.16 8.18
CA VAL A 137 18.35 6.96 9.40
C VAL A 137 19.82 7.31 9.54
N GLU A 138 20.13 8.59 9.51
CA GLU A 138 21.48 9.12 9.67
C GLU A 138 21.56 9.84 11.00
N THR A 139 22.60 9.52 11.75
CA THR A 139 22.99 10.14 13.01
C THR A 139 24.43 10.62 12.86
N ASP A 140 24.91 11.41 13.82
CA ASP A 140 26.31 11.86 13.86
C ASP A 140 27.34 10.71 13.82
N HIS A 141 26.94 9.50 14.20
CA HIS A 141 27.84 8.35 14.36
C HIS A 141 27.64 7.23 13.33
N ALA A 142 26.45 7.15 12.72
CA ALA A 142 26.10 6.03 11.86
C ALA A 142 24.96 6.36 10.88
N ARG A 143 25.00 5.68 9.73
CA ARG A 143 23.90 5.60 8.77
C ARG A 143 23.32 4.19 8.74
N TYR A 144 22.06 4.09 9.10
CA TYR A 144 21.28 2.86 9.04
C TYR A 144 20.45 2.85 7.76
N VAL A 145 20.51 1.75 7.01
CA VAL A 145 19.67 1.52 5.81
C VAL A 145 18.86 0.23 5.92
N ARG A 146 19.05 -0.52 7.01
CA ARG A 146 18.44 -1.81 7.36
C ARG A 146 18.50 -2.00 8.87
N GLY A 147 17.74 -2.96 9.40
CA GLY A 147 17.73 -3.29 10.82
C GLY A 147 17.10 -2.22 11.70
N GLU A 148 17.52 -2.19 12.96
CA GLU A 148 17.02 -1.25 13.95
C GLU A 148 18.00 -0.09 14.15
N ALA A 149 17.50 1.14 14.03
CA ALA A 149 18.20 2.35 14.44
C ALA A 149 17.65 2.81 15.79
N GLU A 150 18.54 2.97 16.77
CA GLU A 150 18.19 3.42 18.13
C GLU A 150 18.54 4.90 18.28
N LEU A 151 17.54 5.70 18.67
CA LEU A 151 17.69 7.13 18.95
C LEU A 151 17.45 7.37 20.43
N PHE A 152 18.40 8.01 21.10
CA PHE A 152 18.32 8.30 22.53
C PHE A 152 17.95 9.76 22.76
N PHE A 153 16.95 9.97 23.59
CA PHE A 153 16.42 11.26 24.00
C PHE A 153 16.72 11.42 25.49
N LEU A 154 17.75 12.23 25.80
CA LEU A 154 18.23 12.44 27.16
C LEU A 154 17.62 13.73 27.74
N PRO A 155 17.49 13.84 29.08
CA PRO A 155 16.88 15.02 29.71
C PRO A 155 17.67 16.32 29.55
N GLU A 156 19.01 16.21 29.64
CA GLU A 156 19.93 17.36 29.70
C GLU A 156 20.69 17.60 28.39
N ASP A 157 20.74 16.60 27.51
CA ASP A 157 21.40 16.70 26.21
C ASP A 157 20.38 17.01 25.10
N ALA A 158 20.77 17.94 24.25
CA ALA A 158 20.21 18.08 22.91
C ALA A 158 20.25 16.73 22.20
N THR A 159 19.11 16.26 21.68
CA THR A 159 19.09 15.10 20.77
C THR A 159 20.17 15.29 19.70
N PRO A 160 20.96 14.25 19.36
CA PRO A 160 21.89 14.31 18.24
C PRO A 160 21.17 14.76 16.97
N GLU A 161 21.87 15.35 15.99
CA GLU A 161 21.22 15.64 14.72
C GLU A 161 20.84 14.31 14.06
N VAL A 162 19.55 14.10 13.82
CA VAL A 162 19.05 12.88 13.18
C VAL A 162 18.31 13.23 11.91
N ARG A 163 18.72 12.63 10.80
CA ARG A 163 18.03 12.70 9.51
C ARG A 163 17.35 11.37 9.21
N ILE A 164 16.03 11.38 9.07
CA ILE A 164 15.23 10.19 8.75
C ILE A 164 14.62 10.38 7.36
N THR A 165 14.99 9.51 6.42
CA THR A 165 14.47 9.55 5.05
C THR A 165 13.30 8.58 4.90
N LEU A 166 12.11 9.12 4.64
CA LEU A 166 10.91 8.37 4.27
C LEU A 166 10.76 8.33 2.75
N GLU A 167 10.33 7.19 2.21
CA GLU A 167 10.01 7.06 0.78
C GLU A 167 8.62 6.42 0.60
N SER A 168 7.86 6.92 -0.36
CA SER A 168 6.58 6.32 -0.78
C SER A 168 6.80 5.21 -1.82
N ALA A 169 5.76 4.40 -2.09
CA ALA A 169 5.79 3.39 -3.14
C ALA A 169 5.92 4.01 -4.54
N ALA A 170 5.50 5.28 -4.69
CA ALA A 170 5.66 6.07 -5.91
C ALA A 170 7.07 6.64 -6.08
N GLY A 171 7.97 6.46 -5.10
CA GLY A 171 9.36 6.94 -5.13
C GLY A 171 9.55 8.38 -4.65
N GLU A 172 8.50 9.02 -4.11
CA GLU A 172 8.63 10.34 -3.48
C GLU A 172 9.40 10.19 -2.17
N ARG A 173 10.37 11.09 -1.92
CA ARG A 173 11.16 11.11 -0.70
C ARG A 173 10.88 12.32 0.16
N ARG A 174 10.96 12.13 1.47
CA ARG A 174 10.95 13.20 2.47
C ARG A 174 11.97 12.96 3.54
N GLU A 175 12.56 14.04 4.01
CA GLU A 175 13.52 13.99 5.09
C GLU A 175 12.95 14.70 6.32
N LEU A 176 13.04 14.02 7.44
CA LEU A 176 12.80 14.59 8.76
C LEU A 176 14.16 14.87 9.36
N ILE A 177 14.39 16.10 9.80
CA ILE A 177 15.59 16.51 10.50
C ILE A 177 15.20 16.85 11.92
N VAL A 178 15.80 16.17 12.89
CA VAL A 178 15.73 16.50 14.30
C VAL A 178 16.97 17.34 14.60
N GLU A 179 16.81 18.67 14.75
CA GLU A 179 17.93 19.57 15.04
C GLU A 179 18.34 19.46 16.52
N GLY A 180 19.62 19.21 16.77
CA GLY A 180 20.20 19.27 18.11
C GLY A 180 20.22 20.70 18.66
N GLY A 181 19.95 20.85 19.97
CA GLY A 181 20.14 22.09 20.72
C GLY A 181 18.86 22.67 21.31
N ALA A 182 17.70 22.31 20.75
CA ALA A 182 16.38 22.75 21.23
C ALA A 182 15.21 21.87 20.72
N GLY A 183 15.47 20.67 20.18
CA GLY A 183 14.43 19.70 19.80
C GLY A 183 13.51 20.15 18.67
N ARG A 184 13.97 21.02 17.76
CA ARG A 184 13.14 21.41 16.60
C ARG A 184 13.14 20.29 15.59
N VAL A 185 12.05 19.53 15.55
CA VAL A 185 11.81 18.58 14.48
C VAL A 185 11.27 19.32 13.27
N ARG A 186 12.04 19.33 12.18
CA ARG A 186 11.68 19.97 10.91
C ARG A 186 11.46 18.91 9.85
N LEU A 187 10.38 19.08 9.09
CA LEU A 187 10.14 18.33 7.86
C LEU A 187 10.67 19.16 6.69
N GLU A 188 11.59 18.59 5.92
CA GLU A 188 12.00 19.19 4.66
C GLU A 188 11.01 18.82 3.55
N ALA A 189 10.85 19.75 2.61
CA ALA A 189 10.00 19.58 1.45
C ALA A 189 10.51 18.42 0.57
N PRO A 190 9.61 17.73 -0.17
CA PRO A 190 10.02 16.60 -0.98
C PRO A 190 11.06 17.02 -2.03
N GLU A 191 12.15 16.26 -2.11
CA GLU A 191 13.15 16.46 -3.15
C GLU A 191 12.59 15.88 -4.46
N VAL A 192 12.03 16.76 -5.29
CA VAL A 192 11.54 16.39 -6.63
C VAL A 192 12.76 16.25 -7.54
N ARG A 193 13.11 15.01 -7.89
CA ARG A 193 14.15 14.76 -8.88
C ARG A 193 13.71 15.33 -10.23
N GLY A 194 14.49 16.26 -10.77
CA GLY A 194 14.39 16.74 -12.15
C GLY A 194 14.80 15.67 -13.16
#